data_AF-A0A956WM95-F1
#
_entry.id   AF-A0A956WM95-F1
#
_cell.length_a   1.000
_cell.length_b   1.000
_cell.length_c   1.000
_cell.angle_alpha   90.00
_cell.angle_beta   90.00
_cell.angle_gamma   90.00
#
_symmetry.space_group_name_H-M   'P 1'
#
loop_
_entity.id
_entity.type
_entity.pdbx_description
1 polymer ?
#
loop_
_entity_poly.entity_id
_entity_poly.type
_entity_poly.pdbx_seq_one_letter_code
_entity_poly.pdbx_strand_id
1 'polypeptide(L)' 'MLRSYRPEDGPWIAERHGALYQQEFGWDLAFADLVASIVADMERQFDPAREHCWIAARGDER' A
#
# COMPACT_ATOMS: atom_id res chain seq x y z
N MET A 1 -5.37 15.83 -3.05
CA MET A 1 -6.74 15.33 -2.76
C MET A 1 -6.61 14.02 -2.01
N LEU A 2 -7.58 13.68 -1.16
CA LEU A 2 -7.66 12.35 -0.54
C LEU A 2 -8.81 11.60 -1.21
N ARG A 3 -8.60 10.32 -1.49
CA ARG A 3 -9.65 9.41 -1.96
C ARG A 3 -9.62 8.11 -1.16
N SER A 4 -10.73 7.39 -1.17
CA SER A 4 -10.78 6.05 -0.61
C SER A 4 -9.81 5.11 -1.31
N TYR A 5 -9.22 4.23 -0.51
CA TYR A 5 -8.52 3.03 -0.99
C TYR A 5 -9.41 2.22 -1.94
N ARG A 6 -8.77 1.60 -2.92
CA ARG A 6 -9.36 0.61 -3.81
C ARG A 6 -8.41 -0.60 -3.89
N PRO A 7 -8.90 -1.82 -4.14
CA PRO A 7 -8.04 -3.00 -4.19
C PRO A 7 -6.85 -2.87 -5.16
N GLU A 8 -7.00 -2.11 -6.25
CA GLU A 8 -5.89 -1.84 -7.18
C GLU A 8 -4.76 -0.96 -6.61
N ASP A 9 -4.95 -0.32 -5.45
CA ASP A 9 -3.89 0.38 -4.73
C ASP A 9 -2.88 -0.57 -4.08
N GLY A 10 -3.32 -1.75 -3.64
CA GLY A 10 -2.50 -2.64 -2.82
C GLY A 10 -1.17 -3.04 -3.47
N PRO A 11 -1.17 -3.56 -4.72
CA PRO A 11 0.07 -3.88 -5.42
C PRO A 11 1.00 -2.67 -5.57
N TRP A 12 0.43 -1.50 -5.86
CA TRP A 12 1.20 -0.25 -6.00
C TRP A 12 1.83 0.17 -4.66
N ILE A 13 1.11 0.07 -3.54
CA ILE A 13 1.65 0.38 -2.21
C ILE A 13 2.88 -0.49 -1.91
N ALA A 14 2.78 -1.80 -2.17
CA ALA A 14 3.88 -2.73 -1.95
C ALA A 14 5.09 -2.43 -2.85
N GLU A 15 4.86 -2.17 -4.14
CA GLU A 15 5.90 -1.81 -5.09
C GLU A 15 6.62 -0.51 -4.69
N ARG A 16 5.87 0.54 -4.32
CA ARG A 16 6.45 1.82 -3.92
C ARG A 16 7.29 1.71 -2.66
N HIS A 17 6.85 0.93 -1.67
CA HIS A 17 7.62 0.66 -0.47
C HIS A 17 8.88 -0.15 -0.79
N GLY A 18 8.76 -1.23 -1.58
CA GLY A 18 9.90 -2.03 -1.99
C GLY A 18 10.97 -1.20 -2.70
N ALA A 19 10.58 -0.41 -3.70
CA ALA A 19 11.51 0.42 -4.46
C ALA A 19 12.20 1.47 -3.59
N LEU A 20 11.45 2.19 -2.74
CA LEU A 20 12.00 3.23 -1.87
C LEU A 20 13.00 2.64 -0.86
N TYR A 21 12.63 1.54 -0.20
CA TYR A 21 13.47 0.94 0.85
C TYR A 21 14.67 0.18 0.28
N GLN A 22 14.56 -0.37 -0.93
CA GLN A 22 15.72 -0.86 -1.64
C GLN A 22 16.72 0.27 -1.93
N GLN A 23 16.23 1.43 -2.39
CA GLN A 23 17.08 2.59 -2.71
C GLN A 23 17.75 3.20 -1.49
N GLU A 24 17.03 3.35 -0.37
CA GLU A 24 17.54 4.03 0.82
C GLU A 24 18.31 3.10 1.78
N PHE A 25 17.92 1.82 1.85
CA PHE A 25 18.42 0.89 2.86
C PHE A 25 18.98 -0.42 2.30
N GLY A 26 18.95 -0.61 0.98
CA GLY A 26 19.45 -1.83 0.34
C GLY A 26 18.63 -3.08 0.66
N TRP A 27 17.37 -2.92 1.06
CA TRP A 27 16.48 -4.04 1.35
C TRP A 27 16.10 -4.80 0.07
N ASP A 28 15.90 -6.10 0.20
CA ASP A 28 15.53 -6.97 -0.92
C ASP A 28 14.01 -7.07 -1.12
N LEU A 29 13.60 -7.89 -2.10
CA LEU A 29 12.20 -8.05 -2.47
C LEU A 29 11.32 -8.62 -1.35
N ALA A 30 11.90 -9.27 -0.33
CA ALA A 30 11.13 -9.82 0.78
C ALA A 30 10.40 -8.73 1.57
N PHE A 31 10.91 -7.48 1.54
CA PHE A 31 10.19 -6.36 2.14
C PHE A 31 8.91 -6.01 1.38
N ALA A 32 8.95 -6.01 0.04
CA ALA A 32 7.77 -5.78 -0.77
C ALA A 32 6.71 -6.88 -0.53
N ASP A 33 7.15 -8.14 -0.43
CA ASP A 33 6.28 -9.28 -0.12
C ASP A 33 5.63 -9.13 1.27
N LEU A 34 6.39 -8.68 2.27
CA LEU A 34 5.87 -8.37 3.60
C LEU A 34 4.79 -7.29 3.53
N VAL A 35 5.05 -6.17 2.86
CA VAL A 35 4.06 -5.10 2.71
C VAL A 35 2.80 -5.61 2.00
N ALA A 36 2.96 -6.40 0.94
CA ALA A 36 1.84 -7.00 0.22
C ALA A 36 1.00 -7.91 1.13
N SER A 37 1.63 -8.69 2.02
CA SER A 37 0.90 -9.53 2.99
C SER A 37 0.10 -8.70 4.00
N ILE A 38 0.65 -7.58 4.48
CA ILE A 38 -0.03 -6.69 5.42
C ILE A 38 -1.26 -6.07 4.76
N VAL A 39 -1.12 -5.59 3.51
CA VAL A 39 -2.25 -5.05 2.75
C VAL A 39 -3.32 -6.12 2.52
N ALA A 40 -2.93 -7.33 2.13
CA ALA A 40 -3.88 -8.43 1.92
C ALA A 40 -4.63 -8.78 3.22
N ASP A 41 -3.96 -8.79 4.37
CA ASP A 41 -4.61 -9.04 5.66
C ASP A 41 -5.55 -7.90 6.06
N MET A 42 -5.16 -6.64 5.81
CA MET A 42 -6.04 -5.49 5.98
C MET A 42 -7.31 -5.64 5.13
N GLU A 43 -7.21 -6.01 3.85
CA GLU A 43 -8.37 -6.20 2.97
C GLU A 43 -9.29 -7.33 3.44
N ARG A 44 -8.72 -8.44 3.92
CA ARG A 44 -9.49 -9.59 4.41
C ARG A 44 -10.25 -9.32 5.70
N GLN A 45 -9.68 -8.49 6.56
CA GLN A 45 -10.22 -8.21 7.90
C GLN A 45 -10.93 -6.85 8.00
N PHE A 46 -11.08 -6.16 6.86
CA PHE A 46 -11.59 -4.79 6.82
C PHE A 46 -12.96 -4.64 7.47
N ASP A 47 -13.05 -3.79 8.48
CA ASP A 47 -14.30 -3.40 9.14
C ASP A 47 -14.72 -1.98 8.71
N PRO A 48 -15.68 -1.83 7.78
CA PRO A 48 -16.11 -0.52 7.29
C PRO A 48 -16.76 0.37 8.37
N ALA A 49 -17.14 -0.18 9.53
CA ALA A 49 -17.66 0.61 10.65
C ALA A 49 -16.56 1.23 11.51
N ARG A 50 -15.31 0.74 11.41
CA ARG A 50 -14.20 1.12 12.30
C ARG A 50 -12.96 1.61 11.55
N GLU A 51 -12.81 1.23 10.29
CA GLU A 51 -11.59 1.40 9.54
C GLU A 51 -11.84 2.19 8.26
N HIS A 52 -10.86 3.01 7.90
CA HIS A 52 -10.86 3.66 6.61
C HIS A 52 -9.42 3.90 6.15
N CYS A 53 -9.10 3.45 4.93
CA CYS A 53 -7.81 3.69 4.29
C CYS A 53 -7.93 4.78 3.23
N TRP A 54 -7.03 5.76 3.28
CA TRP A 54 -7.00 6.91 2.39
C TRP A 54 -5.75 6.92 1.54
N ILE A 55 -5.94 7.24 0.27
CA ILE A 55 -4.86 7.45 -0.68
C ILE A 55 -4.79 8.94 -0.97
N ALA A 56 -3.64 9.53 -0.69
CA ALA A 56 -3.28 10.83 -1.23
C ALA A 56 -3.21 10.70 -2.75
N ALA A 57 -3.68 11.71 -3.47
CA ALA A 57 -3.63 11.75 -4.92
C ALA A 57 -3.47 13.18 -5.41
N ARG A 58 -2.77 13.36 -6.52
CA ARG A 58 -2.57 14.65 -7.22
C ARG A 58 -2.81 14.45 -8.72
N GLY A 59 -4.01 14.81 -9.17
CA GLY A 59 -4.43 14.53 -10.54
C GLY A 59 -4.58 13.02 -10.75
N ASP A 60 -3.95 12.49 -11.81
CA ASP A 60 -3.91 11.05 -12.10
C ASP A 60 -2.82 10.31 -11.30
N GLU A 61 -1.95 11.05 -10.61
CA GLU A 61 -0.91 10.50 -9.75
C GLU A 61 -1.51 10.07 -8.41
N ARG A 62 -1.24 8.83 -8.01
CA ARG A 62 -1.46 8.33 -6.64
C ARG A 62 -0.29 8.82 -5.78
#